data_AF-A0A1C3UBJ8-F1
#
_entry.id   AF-A0A1C3UBJ8-F1
#
_cell.length_a   1.000
_cell.length_b   1.000
_cell.length_c   1.000
_cell.angle_alpha   90.00
_cell.angle_beta   90.00
_cell.angle_gamma   90.00
#
_symmetry.space_group_name_H-M   'P 1'
#
loop_
_entity.id
_entity.type
_entity.pdbx_description
1 polymer ?
#
loop_
_entity_poly.entity_id
_entity_poly.type
_entity_poly.pdbx_seq_one_letter_code
_entity_poly.pdbx_strand_id
1 'polypeptide(L)'
;MSGDRIATINRRGFLAAAAALPVMGIAARANASETLGFGELYKSFGPLGLEFSDKVKQLSGKEVAINGFMAPPLKAEAAFFVLTEIPMSLCPFCSSDADWPDNIMVVYLSSKQTFVQYNAPIKARGVLEFGSWTDPETGFISQLRLRDASFRTV
;
A
#
# COMPACT_ATOMS: atom_id res chain seq x y z
N MET A 1 -14.73 -65.90 19.67
CA MET A 1 -15.34 -65.96 18.32
C MET A 1 -16.71 -65.32 18.45
N SER A 2 -17.08 -64.22 17.79
CA SER A 2 -16.77 -63.82 16.42
C SER A 2 -16.79 -62.28 16.30
N GLY A 3 -15.79 -61.74 15.59
CA GLY A 3 -15.71 -60.33 15.22
C GLY A 3 -16.25 -60.05 13.82
N ASP A 4 -16.49 -58.74 13.63
CA ASP A 4 -16.56 -57.95 12.41
C ASP A 4 -17.74 -58.10 11.45
N ARG A 5 -18.67 -57.14 11.58
CA ARG A 5 -19.60 -56.74 10.52
C ARG A 5 -18.86 -55.77 9.59
N ILE A 6 -18.51 -56.24 8.40
CA ILE A 6 -17.98 -55.39 7.32
C ILE A 6 -19.13 -54.53 6.78
N ALA A 7 -19.07 -53.22 7.03
CA ALA A 7 -20.00 -52.25 6.48
C ALA A 7 -19.87 -52.21 4.95
N THR A 8 -20.90 -52.65 4.24
CA THR A 8 -20.95 -52.65 2.78
C THR A 8 -21.26 -51.23 2.29
N ILE A 9 -20.23 -50.47 1.91
CA ILE A 9 -20.41 -49.16 1.28
C ILE A 9 -21.01 -49.34 -0.11
N ASN A 10 -22.24 -48.84 -0.28
CA ASN A 10 -22.99 -48.88 -1.52
C ASN A 10 -22.49 -47.80 -2.50
N ARG A 11 -22.11 -48.22 -3.71
CA ARG A 11 -21.55 -47.39 -4.80
C ARG A 11 -22.50 -46.29 -5.28
N ARG A 12 -23.78 -46.34 -4.88
CA ARG A 12 -24.83 -45.37 -5.26
C ARG A 12 -24.90 -44.12 -4.38
N GLY A 13 -24.23 -44.10 -3.22
CA GLY A 13 -24.20 -42.92 -2.35
C GLY A 13 -23.21 -41.83 -2.76
N PHE A 14 -22.25 -42.16 -3.64
CA PHE A 14 -21.14 -41.27 -3.98
C PHE A 14 -21.47 -40.21 -5.05
N LEU A 15 -22.61 -40.31 -5.73
CA LEU A 15 -22.99 -39.37 -6.80
C LEU A 15 -23.97 -38.27 -6.35
N ALA A 16 -24.52 -38.36 -5.13
CA ALA A 16 -25.44 -37.34 -4.61
C ALA A 16 -24.73 -36.17 -3.88
N ALA A 17 -23.42 -36.28 -3.61
CA ALA A 17 -22.63 -35.23 -2.95
C ALA A 17 -22.05 -34.19 -3.93
N ALA A 18 -22.28 -34.31 -5.24
CA ALA A 18 -21.72 -33.41 -6.25
C ALA A 18 -22.62 -32.21 -6.61
N ALA A 19 -23.85 -32.11 -6.08
CA ALA A 19 -24.84 -31.15 -6.56
C ALA A 19 -25.06 -29.89 -5.68
N ALA A 20 -24.33 -29.74 -4.55
CA ALA A 20 -24.57 -28.65 -3.58
C ALA A 20 -23.44 -27.59 -3.49
N LEU A 21 -22.56 -27.51 -4.49
CA LEU A 21 -21.49 -26.50 -4.53
C LEU A 21 -21.56 -25.65 -5.80
N PRO A 22 -22.57 -24.79 -5.93
CA PRO A 22 -22.33 -23.49 -6.54
C PRO A 22 -22.79 -22.38 -5.60
N VAL A 23 -22.22 -21.18 -5.76
CA VAL A 23 -22.60 -19.94 -5.04
C VAL A 23 -21.91 -19.72 -3.68
N MET A 24 -20.62 -20.00 -3.60
CA MET A 24 -19.73 -19.12 -2.84
C MET A 24 -18.66 -18.55 -3.78
N GLY A 25 -19.16 -17.97 -4.87
CA GLY A 25 -18.39 -17.04 -5.68
C GLY A 25 -18.11 -15.82 -4.82
N ILE A 26 -16.97 -15.85 -4.13
CA ILE A 26 -16.34 -14.67 -3.54
C ILE A 26 -16.09 -13.76 -4.74
N ALA A 27 -17.00 -12.81 -4.95
CA ALA A 27 -16.74 -11.65 -5.78
C ALA A 27 -15.64 -10.88 -5.06
N ALA A 28 -14.39 -11.32 -5.25
CA ALA A 28 -13.23 -10.48 -5.06
C ALA A 28 -13.45 -9.33 -6.03
N ARG A 29 -14.08 -8.26 -5.54
CA ARG A 29 -14.06 -6.99 -6.24
C ARG A 29 -12.59 -6.65 -6.33
N ALA A 30 -12.01 -6.90 -7.51
CA ALA A 30 -10.82 -6.23 -7.95
C ALA A 30 -11.20 -4.75 -7.99
N ASN A 31 -11.23 -4.11 -6.82
CA ASN A 31 -11.32 -2.67 -6.72
C ASN A 31 -10.05 -2.21 -7.41
N ALA A 32 -10.20 -1.70 -8.62
CA ALA A 32 -9.14 -0.98 -9.27
C ALA A 32 -8.81 0.17 -8.33
N SER A 33 -7.73 0.00 -7.56
CA SER A 33 -7.31 0.99 -6.58
C SER A 33 -7.29 2.37 -7.24
N GLU A 34 -8.00 3.32 -6.61
CA GLU A 34 -8.19 4.64 -7.19
C GLU A 34 -6.83 5.30 -7.41
N THR A 35 -6.64 5.89 -8.58
CA THR A 35 -5.38 6.54 -8.91
C THR A 35 -5.38 7.96 -8.38
N LEU A 36 -4.33 8.30 -7.64
CA LEU A 36 -4.09 9.63 -7.09
C LEU A 36 -2.76 10.17 -7.67
N GLY A 37 -2.79 11.40 -8.17
CA GLY A 37 -1.60 12.10 -8.67
C GLY A 37 -1.02 13.07 -7.65
N PHE A 38 0.25 13.44 -7.80
CA PHE A 38 0.92 14.44 -6.95
C PHE A 38 0.23 15.81 -6.99
N GLY A 39 -0.20 16.26 -8.17
CA GLY A 39 -0.98 17.49 -8.32
C GLY A 39 -2.39 17.46 -7.69
N GLU A 40 -2.82 16.32 -7.15
CA GLU A 40 -4.11 16.15 -6.46
C GLU A 40 -3.95 16.01 -4.95
N LEU A 41 -2.73 16.10 -4.40
CA LEU A 41 -2.50 15.89 -2.96
C LEU A 41 -2.94 17.09 -2.11
N TYR A 42 -2.70 18.29 -2.62
CA TYR A 42 -2.93 19.55 -1.91
C TYR A 42 -3.83 20.46 -2.74
N LYS A 43 -4.67 21.25 -2.06
CA LYS A 43 -5.53 22.24 -2.75
C LYS A 43 -5.02 23.67 -2.62
N SER A 44 -4.19 23.96 -1.61
CA SER A 44 -3.69 25.30 -1.35
C SER A 44 -2.45 25.28 -0.46
N PHE A 45 -1.70 26.39 -0.57
CA PHE A 45 -0.53 26.74 0.21
C PHE A 45 -0.80 28.07 0.89
N GLY A 46 -0.62 28.15 2.21
CA GLY A 46 -0.89 29.39 2.94
C GLY A 46 -0.06 29.57 4.20
N PRO A 47 -0.24 30.69 4.92
CA PRO A 47 0.51 31.01 6.13
C PRO A 47 0.34 29.98 7.26
N LEU A 48 -0.71 29.16 7.19
CA LEU A 48 -1.01 28.09 8.15
C LEU A 48 -0.44 26.71 7.73
N GLY A 49 0.26 26.64 6.59
CA GLY A 49 0.85 25.42 6.06
C GLY A 49 0.09 24.84 4.86
N LEU A 50 0.36 23.56 4.59
CA LEU A 50 -0.22 22.79 3.49
C LEU A 50 -1.65 22.35 3.82
N GLU A 51 -2.60 22.54 2.89
CA GLU A 51 -3.95 22.01 3.04
C GLU A 51 -4.20 20.85 2.07
N PHE A 52 -4.50 19.67 2.63
CA PHE A 52 -4.85 18.48 1.84
C PHE A 52 -6.09 18.71 0.99
N SER A 53 -6.06 18.16 -0.23
CA SER A 53 -7.19 18.18 -1.15
C SER A 53 -8.38 17.41 -0.58
N ASP A 54 -9.57 17.72 -1.07
CA ASP A 54 -10.79 16.99 -0.69
C ASP A 54 -10.73 15.53 -1.17
N LYS A 55 -10.02 15.26 -2.28
CA LYS A 55 -9.77 13.92 -2.79
C LYS A 55 -8.95 13.10 -1.81
N VAL A 56 -7.87 13.64 -1.23
CA VAL A 56 -7.08 12.96 -0.19
C VAL A 56 -7.97 12.61 1.02
N LYS A 57 -8.77 13.57 1.49
CA LYS A 57 -9.68 13.36 2.63
C LYS A 57 -10.70 12.25 2.35
N GLN A 58 -11.26 12.22 1.14
CA GLN A 58 -12.24 11.22 0.70
C GLN A 58 -11.65 9.82 0.50
N LEU A 59 -10.37 9.74 0.11
CA LEU A 59 -9.64 8.50 -0.14
C LEU A 59 -8.91 7.97 1.10
N SER A 60 -8.84 8.74 2.18
CA SER A 60 -8.27 8.29 3.45
C SER A 60 -8.90 6.98 3.93
N GLY A 61 -8.06 6.03 4.32
CA GLY A 61 -8.47 4.68 4.72
C GLY A 61 -8.80 3.73 3.56
N LYS A 62 -8.68 4.17 2.30
CA LYS A 62 -8.87 3.33 1.11
C LYS A 62 -7.53 3.00 0.45
N GLU A 63 -7.53 1.93 -0.33
CA GLU A 63 -6.39 1.55 -1.15
C GLU A 63 -6.28 2.47 -2.40
N VAL A 64 -5.17 3.20 -2.51
CA VAL A 64 -4.89 4.09 -3.65
C VAL A 64 -3.60 3.68 -4.37
N ALA A 65 -3.50 4.05 -5.65
CA ALA A 65 -2.34 3.84 -6.50
C ALA A 65 -1.74 5.19 -6.90
N ILE A 66 -0.42 5.35 -6.71
CA ILE A 66 0.28 6.59 -7.01
C ILE A 66 1.54 6.26 -7.82
N ASN A 67 1.75 7.00 -8.92
CA ASN A 67 2.97 6.91 -9.71
C ASN A 67 3.98 7.93 -9.20
N GLY A 68 5.26 7.55 -9.17
CA GLY A 68 6.34 8.45 -8.79
C GLY A 68 7.70 7.77 -8.88
N PHE A 69 8.66 8.32 -8.17
CA PHE A 69 10.03 7.82 -8.08
C PHE A 69 10.37 7.55 -6.62
N MET A 70 11.27 6.60 -6.39
CA MET A 70 11.74 6.31 -5.05
C MET A 70 12.90 7.26 -4.71
N ALA A 71 12.79 8.01 -3.62
CA ALA A 71 13.94 8.76 -3.13
C ALA A 71 15.08 7.77 -2.78
N PRO A 72 16.36 8.12 -3.03
CA PRO A 72 17.49 7.26 -2.70
C PRO A 72 17.42 6.78 -1.23
N PRO A 73 17.33 5.46 -0.98
CA PRO A 73 17.09 4.94 0.36
C PRO A 73 18.33 5.09 1.24
N LEU A 74 18.12 5.40 2.52
CA LEU A 74 19.22 5.56 3.51
C LEU A 74 19.85 4.22 3.92
N LYS A 75 19.15 3.11 3.70
CA LYS A 75 19.59 1.74 4.00
C LYS A 75 19.21 0.83 2.85
N ALA A 76 20.04 -0.19 2.58
CA ALA A 76 19.79 -1.15 1.50
C ALA A 76 18.48 -1.93 1.68
N GLU A 77 18.06 -2.11 2.93
CA GLU A 77 16.80 -2.72 3.35
C GLU A 77 16.07 -1.75 4.26
N ALA A 78 14.87 -1.32 3.86
CA ALA A 78 14.03 -0.48 4.70
C ALA A 78 12.58 -0.95 4.68
N ALA A 79 11.89 -0.68 5.79
CA ALA A 79 10.45 -0.92 5.93
C ALA A 79 9.63 0.18 5.23
N PHE A 80 10.25 1.31 4.87
CA PHE A 80 9.61 2.39 4.15
C PHE A 80 10.57 3.08 3.18
N PHE A 81 10.01 3.83 2.24
CA PHE A 81 10.74 4.78 1.42
C PHE A 81 9.89 6.04 1.20
N VAL A 82 10.51 7.10 0.67
CA VAL A 82 9.79 8.31 0.27
C VAL A 82 9.52 8.24 -1.23
N LEU A 83 8.24 8.37 -1.62
CA LEU A 83 7.82 8.51 -3.01
C LEU A 83 7.81 9.99 -3.38
N THR A 84 8.42 10.33 -4.52
CA THR A 84 8.56 11.70 -5.03
C THR A 84 7.91 11.83 -6.41
N GLU A 85 7.47 13.04 -6.76
CA GLU A 85 6.91 13.32 -8.10
C GLU A 85 7.96 13.20 -9.21
N ILE A 86 9.20 13.65 -8.93
CA ILE A 86 10.33 13.67 -9.85
C ILE A 86 11.51 12.88 -9.27
N PRO A 87 12.38 12.30 -10.11
CA PRO A 87 13.56 11.58 -9.62
C PRO A 87 14.50 12.54 -8.88
N MET A 88 15.00 12.12 -7.71
CA MET A 88 15.89 12.92 -6.87
C MET A 88 17.25 12.24 -6.69
N SER A 89 18.32 13.03 -6.73
CA SER A 89 19.69 12.53 -6.61
C SER A 89 20.21 12.46 -5.16
N LEU A 90 19.53 13.15 -4.24
CA LEU A 90 19.84 13.23 -2.82
C LEU A 90 18.54 13.11 -2.02
N CYS A 91 18.60 12.51 -0.82
CA CYS A 91 17.46 12.49 0.09
C CYS A 91 17.33 13.88 0.74
N PRO A 92 16.27 14.67 0.46
CA PRO A 92 16.16 16.03 1.02
C PRO A 92 15.82 16.02 2.52
N PHE A 93 15.65 14.85 3.14
CA PHE A 93 15.16 14.68 4.52
C PHE A 93 16.21 14.25 5.54
N CYS A 94 17.50 14.40 5.22
CA CYS A 94 18.55 14.34 6.25
C CYS A 94 18.58 15.60 7.13
N SER A 95 17.50 16.38 7.18
CA SER A 95 17.36 17.61 7.97
C SER A 95 15.90 17.75 8.42
N SER A 96 15.73 18.17 9.67
CA SER A 96 14.51 18.24 10.50
C SER A 96 13.20 18.72 9.84
N ASP A 97 12.08 18.36 10.48
CA ASP A 97 10.63 18.55 10.21
C ASP A 97 10.10 19.92 9.69
N ALA A 98 10.95 20.90 9.38
CA ALA A 98 10.51 22.26 9.07
C ALA A 98 10.03 22.46 7.62
N ASP A 99 10.45 21.61 6.67
CA ASP A 99 10.23 21.83 5.23
C ASP A 99 9.57 20.62 4.56
N TRP A 100 8.43 20.11 5.07
CA TRP A 100 7.70 19.04 4.37
C TRP A 100 7.30 19.52 2.97
N PRO A 101 7.90 18.99 1.89
CA PRO A 101 7.57 19.38 0.55
C PRO A 101 6.24 18.77 0.13
N ASP A 102 5.56 19.47 -0.75
CA ASP A 102 4.23 19.20 -1.24
C ASP A 102 4.16 18.13 -2.34
N ASN A 103 5.32 17.64 -2.75
CA ASN A 103 5.49 16.68 -3.81
C ASN A 103 6.09 15.35 -3.32
N ILE A 104 5.89 15.03 -2.03
CA ILE A 104 6.34 13.78 -1.44
C ILE A 104 5.28 13.07 -0.60
N MET A 105 5.46 11.77 -0.43
CA MET A 105 4.64 10.91 0.41
C MET A 105 5.48 9.74 0.92
N VAL A 106 5.24 9.30 2.14
CA VAL A 106 5.95 8.14 2.70
C VAL A 106 5.22 6.85 2.36
N VAL A 107 5.95 5.80 2.01
CA VAL A 107 5.38 4.51 1.66
C VAL A 107 5.93 3.45 2.62
N TYR A 108 5.09 3.00 3.56
CA TYR A 108 5.39 1.89 4.46
C TYR A 108 5.04 0.57 3.78
N LEU A 109 6.05 -0.27 3.54
CA LEU A 109 5.91 -1.53 2.85
C LEU A 109 5.32 -2.62 3.76
N SER A 110 4.47 -3.48 3.19
CA SER A 110 3.96 -4.67 3.89
C SER A 110 5.06 -5.69 4.22
N SER A 111 6.19 -5.63 3.51
CA SER A 111 7.37 -6.48 3.70
C SER A 111 8.62 -5.69 3.35
N LYS A 112 9.72 -5.86 4.12
CA LYS A 112 11.02 -5.25 3.82
C LYS A 112 11.49 -5.69 2.43
N GLN A 113 12.05 -4.75 1.67
CA GLN A 113 12.58 -4.99 0.32
C GLN A 113 14.01 -4.49 0.22
N THR A 114 14.80 -5.16 -0.62
CA THR A 114 16.14 -4.69 -1.01
C THR A 114 15.99 -3.75 -2.20
N PHE A 115 16.44 -2.51 -2.06
CA PHE A 115 16.31 -1.50 -3.11
C PHE A 115 17.55 -1.49 -3.99
N VAL A 116 17.38 -1.82 -5.28
CA VAL A 116 18.48 -1.88 -6.26
C VAL A 116 18.40 -0.79 -7.33
N GLN A 117 17.24 -0.17 -7.55
CA GLN A 117 17.06 0.89 -8.55
C GLN A 117 16.09 1.97 -8.04
N TYR A 118 16.62 3.03 -7.41
CA TYR A 118 15.83 4.10 -6.81
C TYR A 118 15.29 5.13 -7.82
N ASN A 119 15.91 5.28 -8.99
CA ASN A 119 15.50 6.27 -10.00
C ASN A 119 14.52 5.75 -11.08
N ALA A 120 14.05 4.50 -10.96
CA ALA A 120 13.07 3.98 -11.90
C ALA A 120 11.67 4.55 -11.58
N PRO A 121 10.85 4.84 -12.60
CA PRO A 121 9.44 5.15 -12.36
C PRO A 121 8.77 3.93 -11.74
N ILE A 122 8.02 4.14 -10.67
CA ILE A 122 7.27 3.10 -9.96
C ILE A 122 5.81 3.49 -9.79
N LYS A 123 4.98 2.47 -9.62
CA LYS A 123 3.59 2.59 -9.14
C LYS A 123 3.51 1.95 -7.76
N ALA A 124 3.30 2.78 -6.73
CA ALA A 124 3.05 2.34 -5.37
C ALA A 124 1.54 2.18 -5.13
N ARG A 125 1.16 1.19 -4.32
CA ARG A 125 -0.22 0.92 -3.89
C ARG A 125 -0.25 0.65 -2.41
N GLY A 126 -1.21 1.20 -1.71
CA GLY A 126 -1.40 0.96 -0.27
C GLY A 126 -2.58 1.75 0.29
N VAL A 127 -2.82 1.62 1.58
CA VAL A 127 -3.89 2.33 2.28
C VAL A 127 -3.46 3.77 2.55
N LEU A 128 -4.22 4.75 2.05
CA LEU A 128 -3.91 6.16 2.21
C LEU A 128 -4.19 6.63 3.64
N GLU A 129 -3.22 7.28 4.27
CA GLU A 129 -3.39 8.01 5.52
C GLU A 129 -2.83 9.43 5.39
N PHE A 130 -3.50 10.40 6.00
CA PHE A 130 -3.06 11.79 6.08
C PHE A 130 -3.03 12.28 7.53
N GLY A 131 -2.33 13.39 7.76
CA GLY A 131 -2.09 13.98 9.07
C GLY A 131 -0.77 13.52 9.69
N SER A 132 -0.30 14.29 10.67
CA SER A 132 1.02 14.07 11.28
C SER A 132 1.11 12.73 11.98
N TRP A 133 2.18 11.98 11.68
CA TRP A 133 2.53 10.75 12.38
C TRP A 133 4.04 10.58 12.41
N THR A 134 4.56 10.25 13.59
CA THR A 134 5.98 9.99 13.83
C THR A 134 6.23 8.49 13.83
N ASP A 135 7.19 8.05 13.02
CA ASP A 135 7.66 6.67 13.02
C ASP A 135 8.34 6.35 14.37
N PRO A 136 7.83 5.37 15.14
CA PRO A 136 8.42 5.01 16.43
C PRO A 136 9.82 4.39 16.30
N GLU A 137 10.19 3.82 15.15
CA GLU A 137 11.50 3.20 14.95
C GLU A 137 12.56 4.21 14.52
N THR A 138 12.19 5.16 13.66
CA THR A 138 13.15 6.09 13.04
C THR A 138 13.03 7.53 13.52
N GLY A 139 11.91 7.89 14.16
CA GLY A 139 11.57 9.27 14.50
C GLY A 139 11.11 10.10 13.29
N PHE A 140 10.98 9.50 12.10
CA PHE A 140 10.60 10.22 10.88
C PHE A 140 9.15 10.71 10.96
N ILE A 141 8.91 12.00 10.75
CA ILE A 141 7.55 12.57 10.72
C ILE A 141 7.00 12.54 9.30
N SER A 142 5.77 12.07 9.16
CA SER A 142 5.03 12.01 7.91
C SER A 142 3.70 12.74 8.00
N GLN A 143 3.38 13.55 6.98
CA GLN A 143 2.06 14.18 6.86
C GLN A 143 1.13 13.40 5.94
N LEU A 144 1.69 12.69 4.96
CA LEU A 144 0.95 11.86 4.01
C LEU A 144 1.70 10.55 3.80
N ARG A 145 0.97 9.43 3.82
CA ARG A 145 1.58 8.11 3.73
C ARG A 145 0.67 7.03 3.13
N LEU A 146 1.30 5.99 2.59
CA LEU A 146 0.68 4.70 2.30
C LEU A 146 1.09 3.68 3.36
N ARG A 147 0.12 2.93 3.88
CA ARG A 147 0.32 1.74 4.73
C ARG A 147 0.13 0.46 3.94
N ASP A 148 0.70 -0.62 4.47
CA ASP A 148 0.62 -1.97 3.92
C ASP A 148 0.91 -2.01 2.42
N ALA A 149 1.91 -1.22 2.01
CA ALA A 149 2.10 -0.88 0.63
C ALA A 149 2.96 -1.89 -0.13
N SER A 150 2.74 -1.93 -1.43
CA SER A 150 3.60 -2.61 -2.41
C SER A 150 3.87 -1.68 -3.58
N PHE A 151 4.94 -1.93 -4.34
CA PHE A 151 5.25 -1.16 -5.53
C PHE A 151 5.75 -2.06 -6.66
N ARG A 152 5.68 -1.53 -7.88
CA ARG A 152 6.28 -2.15 -9.07
C ARG A 152 6.84 -1.08 -9.99
N THR A 153 7.90 -1.41 -10.72
CA THR A 153 8.37 -0.59 -11.84
C THR A 153 7.30 -0.49 -12.92
N VAL A 154 7.22 0.66 -13.59
CA VAL A 154 6.26 0.94 -14.68
C VAL A 154 6.94 0.84 -16.03
#